data_AF-A0A8C0ZYJ9-F1
#
_entry.id   AF-A0A8C0ZYJ9-F1
#
_cell.length_a   1.000
_cell.length_b   1.000
_cell.length_c   1.000
_cell.angle_alpha   90.00
_cell.angle_beta   90.00
_cell.angle_gamma   90.00
#
_symmetry.space_group_name_H-M   'P 1'
#
loop_
_entity.id
_entity.type
_entity.pdbx_description
1 polymer ?
#
loop_
_entity_poly.entity_id
_entity_poly.type
_entity_poly.pdbx_seq_one_letter_code
_entity_poly.pdbx_strand_id
1 'polypeptide(L)'
;MEKLTVLTLVGLALAIFISHRSSNQTRFNAFREVTAVELPNCNLVKGIEAGSEDIDILPNGLAFFSTGLKYPGLKSFEPDKPGKILLMDLNEENPQVLELKITGSKLDLPSFNPHGISTFTAEDNVVYLLVVNHPDFKTTVEVFKFQEEEKSLLHLKTIRHKLLPSPWTLTPSWITFPWIL
;
A
#
# COMPACT_ATOMS: atom_id res chain seq x y z
N MET A 1 -20.82 52.27 -11.32
CA MET A 1 -21.19 50.86 -11.09
C MET A 1 -20.05 49.91 -11.43
N GLU A 2 -19.42 50.03 -12.60
CA GLU A 2 -18.29 49.19 -13.04
C GLU A 2 -17.13 49.06 -12.02
N LYS A 3 -16.64 50.19 -11.47
CA LYS A 3 -15.56 50.17 -10.45
C LYS A 3 -15.92 49.39 -9.18
N LEU A 4 -17.19 49.45 -8.78
CA LEU A 4 -17.69 48.71 -7.61
C LEU A 4 -17.75 47.21 -7.93
N THR A 5 -18.25 46.85 -9.12
CA THR A 5 -18.29 45.46 -9.60
C THR A 5 -16.89 44.84 -9.67
N VAL A 6 -15.91 45.56 -10.21
CA VAL A 6 -14.51 45.10 -10.27
C VAL A 6 -13.95 44.86 -8.87
N LEU A 7 -14.18 45.80 -7.93
CA LEU A 7 -13.73 45.65 -6.55
C LEU A 7 -14.37 44.43 -5.86
N THR A 8 -15.66 44.19 -6.07
CA THR A 8 -16.36 43.02 -5.55
C THR A 8 -15.78 41.71 -6.10
N LEU A 9 -15.48 41.66 -7.40
CA LEU A 9 -14.88 40.48 -8.02
C LEU A 9 -13.47 40.20 -7.49
N VAL A 10 -12.66 41.24 -7.31
CA VAL A 10 -11.31 41.11 -6.71
C VAL A 10 -11.41 40.61 -5.27
N GLY A 11 -12.33 41.17 -4.47
CA GLY A 11 -12.57 40.71 -3.10
C GLY A 11 -12.99 39.24 -3.03
N LEU A 12 -13.90 38.81 -3.93
CA LEU A 12 -14.33 37.42 -4.02
C LEU A 12 -13.19 36.49 -4.42
N ALA A 13 -12.40 36.86 -5.43
CA ALA A 13 -11.25 36.08 -5.86
C ALA A 13 -10.21 35.92 -4.74
N LEU A 14 -9.95 36.99 -4.00
CA LEU A 14 -9.02 36.97 -2.86
C LEU A 14 -9.55 36.07 -1.72
N ALA A 15 -10.85 36.16 -1.42
CA ALA A 15 -11.47 35.31 -0.40
C ALA A 15 -11.39 33.82 -0.78
N ILE A 16 -11.66 33.47 -2.03
CA ILE A 16 -11.53 32.10 -2.56
C ILE A 16 -10.07 31.64 -2.46
N PHE A 17 -9.11 32.48 -2.88
CA PHE A 17 -7.69 32.13 -2.82
C PHE A 17 -7.21 31.88 -1.39
N ILE A 18 -7.56 32.76 -0.44
CA ILE A 18 -7.19 32.60 0.97
C ILE A 18 -7.84 31.36 1.57
N SER A 19 -9.13 31.14 1.31
CA SER A 19 -9.86 29.96 1.79
C SER A 19 -9.26 28.67 1.24
N HIS A 20 -8.96 28.61 -0.06
CA HIS A 20 -8.32 27.45 -0.68
C HIS A 20 -6.93 27.20 -0.11
N ARG A 21 -6.11 28.24 0.05
CA ARG A 21 -4.78 28.13 0.68
C ARG A 21 -4.88 27.60 2.11
N SER A 22 -5.79 28.16 2.91
CA SER A 22 -6.02 27.71 4.29
C SER A 22 -6.48 26.26 4.34
N SER A 23 -7.44 25.89 3.47
CA SER A 23 -7.91 24.51 3.35
C SER A 23 -6.78 23.55 3.00
N ASN A 24 -5.92 23.90 2.03
CA ASN A 24 -4.77 23.09 1.67
C ASN A 24 -3.76 22.96 2.83
N GLN A 25 -3.42 24.06 3.50
CA GLN A 25 -2.52 24.05 4.66
C GLN A 25 -3.04 23.12 5.76
N THR A 26 -4.36 23.14 6.03
CA THR A 26 -4.99 22.23 7.00
C THR A 26 -5.00 20.78 6.50
N ARG A 27 -5.40 20.52 5.24
CA ARG A 27 -5.48 19.17 4.67
C ARG A 27 -4.12 18.46 4.61
N PHE A 28 -3.07 19.19 4.26
CA PHE A 28 -1.70 18.67 4.23
C PHE A 28 -1.00 18.75 5.59
N ASN A 29 -1.66 19.30 6.61
CA ASN A 29 -1.10 19.49 7.93
C ASN A 29 0.28 20.20 7.89
N ALA A 30 0.39 21.22 7.03
CA ALA A 30 1.67 21.75 6.55
C ALA A 30 2.59 22.37 7.63
N PHE A 31 2.04 22.64 8.81
CA PHE A 31 2.76 23.23 9.94
C PHE A 31 2.85 22.27 11.14
N ARG A 32 2.53 20.99 10.95
CA ARG A 32 2.65 19.99 12.00
C ARG A 32 4.11 19.62 12.21
N GLU A 33 4.57 19.85 13.43
CA GLU A 33 5.83 19.32 13.92
C GLU A 33 5.63 17.99 14.67
N VAL A 34 6.66 17.16 14.72
CA VAL A 34 6.66 15.88 15.44
C VAL A 34 7.46 16.05 16.73
N THR A 35 6.79 16.03 17.88
CA THR A 35 7.45 15.92 19.18
C THR A 35 8.02 14.51 19.32
N ALA A 36 9.31 14.40 19.64
CA ALA A 36 9.96 13.11 19.79
C ALA A 36 9.31 12.28 20.91
N VAL A 37 8.91 11.06 20.59
CA VAL A 37 8.48 10.02 21.53
C VAL A 37 9.39 8.84 21.28
N GLU A 38 10.34 8.63 22.18
CA GLU A 38 11.35 7.58 22.04
C GLU A 38 10.82 6.24 22.58
N LEU A 39 11.11 5.18 21.85
CA LEU A 39 10.90 3.81 22.29
C LEU A 39 12.26 3.15 22.51
N PRO A 40 12.48 2.43 23.62
CA PRO A 40 13.72 1.70 23.82
C PRO A 40 13.86 0.58 22.78
N ASN A 41 15.10 0.24 22.42
CA ASN A 41 15.44 -0.93 21.59
C ASN A 41 14.82 -0.97 20.18
N CYS A 42 14.66 0.19 19.53
CA CYS A 42 14.27 0.24 18.12
C CYS A 42 15.45 -0.12 17.20
N ASN A 43 15.23 -1.05 16.28
CA ASN A 43 16.21 -1.45 15.27
C ASN A 43 15.59 -1.35 13.88
N LEU A 44 16.34 -0.81 12.92
CA LEU A 44 15.94 -0.85 11.51
C LEU A 44 16.06 -2.27 10.99
N VAL A 45 15.03 -2.72 10.27
CA VAL A 45 15.02 -4.02 9.62
C VAL A 45 15.93 -3.98 8.41
N LYS A 46 17.03 -4.73 8.46
CA LYS A 46 17.99 -4.80 7.35
C LYS A 46 17.33 -5.39 6.11
N GLY A 47 17.51 -4.75 4.95
CA GLY A 47 16.97 -5.23 3.67
C GLY A 47 15.66 -4.58 3.24
N ILE A 48 15.01 -3.80 4.11
CA ILE A 48 13.88 -2.94 3.74
C ILE A 48 14.39 -1.51 3.50
N GLU A 49 14.79 -1.21 2.26
CA GLU A 49 15.38 0.08 1.89
C GLU A 49 14.49 0.92 0.96
N ALA A 50 13.51 0.29 0.31
CA ALA A 50 12.68 0.89 -0.74
C ALA A 50 11.19 0.99 -0.35
N GLY A 51 10.93 1.32 0.92
CA GLY A 51 9.58 1.47 1.47
C GLY A 51 8.92 0.15 1.88
N SER A 52 8.08 0.23 2.90
CA SER A 52 7.25 -0.84 3.43
C SER A 52 5.86 -0.26 3.74
N GLU A 53 5.07 -0.05 2.70
CA GLU A 53 3.87 0.80 2.79
C GLU A 53 2.76 0.14 3.62
N ASP A 54 2.58 -1.17 3.47
CA ASP A 54 1.62 -1.94 4.24
C ASP A 54 2.25 -3.21 4.83
N ILE A 55 1.67 -3.67 5.95
CA ILE A 55 2.07 -4.85 6.69
C ILE A 55 0.83 -5.62 7.15
N ASP A 56 0.85 -6.94 7.04
CA ASP A 56 -0.16 -7.80 7.66
C ASP A 56 0.51 -8.94 8.43
N ILE A 57 0.05 -9.18 9.65
CA ILE A 57 0.66 -10.12 10.60
C ILE A 57 -0.33 -11.22 10.91
N LEU A 58 0.03 -12.46 10.56
CA LEU A 58 -0.75 -13.63 10.89
C LEU A 58 -0.71 -13.93 12.39
N PRO A 59 -1.71 -14.63 12.95
CA PRO A 59 -1.73 -15.02 14.36
C PRO A 59 -0.52 -15.86 14.81
N ASN A 60 0.17 -16.54 13.90
CA ASN A 60 1.36 -17.33 14.19
C ASN A 60 2.66 -16.50 14.20
N GLY A 61 2.60 -15.17 13.99
CA GLY A 61 3.76 -14.28 14.02
C GLY A 61 4.45 -14.07 12.66
N LEU A 62 3.97 -14.70 11.58
CA LEU A 62 4.46 -14.40 10.24
C LEU A 62 3.91 -13.05 9.76
N ALA A 63 4.81 -12.14 9.38
CA ALA A 63 4.49 -10.81 8.89
C ALA A 63 4.84 -10.66 7.40
N PHE A 64 3.86 -10.24 6.61
CA PHE A 64 4.02 -9.88 5.20
C PHE A 64 4.19 -8.38 5.06
N PHE A 65 5.07 -7.94 4.17
CA PHE A 65 5.28 -6.53 3.86
C PHE A 65 5.16 -6.29 2.37
N SER A 66 4.40 -5.28 1.96
CA SER A 66 4.48 -4.75 0.60
C SER A 66 5.57 -3.69 0.52
N THR A 67 6.45 -3.84 -0.48
CA THR A 67 7.63 -2.98 -0.61
C THR A 67 7.84 -2.54 -2.05
N GLY A 68 8.53 -1.41 -2.23
CA GLY A 68 8.85 -0.90 -3.56
C GLY A 68 7.68 -0.25 -4.30
N LEU A 69 6.66 0.23 -3.57
CA LEU A 69 5.55 0.98 -4.16
C LEU A 69 6.06 2.20 -4.95
N LYS A 70 5.51 2.36 -6.15
CA LYS A 70 5.74 3.50 -7.01
C LYS A 70 4.42 4.17 -7.35
N TYR A 71 4.33 5.46 -7.08
CA TYR A 71 3.17 6.26 -7.43
C TYR A 71 3.60 7.65 -7.93
N PRO A 72 2.90 8.25 -8.90
CA PRO A 72 3.24 9.58 -9.39
C PRO A 72 3.27 10.60 -8.25
N GLY A 73 4.36 11.35 -8.15
CA GLY A 73 4.56 12.34 -7.08
C GLY A 73 5.11 11.80 -5.77
N LEU A 74 5.25 10.48 -5.61
CA LEU A 74 5.97 9.87 -4.48
C LEU A 74 7.43 9.60 -4.83
N LYS A 75 8.32 9.80 -3.86
CA LYS A 75 9.74 9.47 -4.02
C LYS A 75 9.92 7.95 -4.01
N SER A 76 10.62 7.42 -5.01
CA SER A 76 11.12 6.04 -5.02
C SER A 76 12.64 6.04 -4.92
N PHE A 77 13.19 5.15 -4.09
CA PHE A 77 14.63 4.94 -3.94
C PHE A 77 15.17 3.88 -4.91
N GLU A 78 14.29 3.00 -5.41
CA GLU A 78 14.63 1.96 -6.40
C GLU A 78 13.67 2.01 -7.60
N PRO A 79 13.71 3.09 -8.42
CA PRO A 79 12.75 3.29 -9.50
C PRO A 79 12.81 2.22 -10.60
N ASP A 80 13.94 1.53 -10.75
CA ASP A 80 14.18 0.55 -11.81
C ASP A 80 13.86 -0.91 -11.40
N LYS A 81 13.54 -1.17 -10.12
CA LYS A 81 13.26 -2.51 -9.61
C LYS A 81 11.76 -2.73 -9.39
N PRO A 82 11.16 -3.88 -9.72
CA PRO A 82 9.78 -4.16 -9.36
C PRO A 82 9.61 -4.18 -7.84
N GLY A 83 8.38 -3.97 -7.37
CA GLY A 83 8.08 -4.13 -5.96
C GLY A 83 8.08 -5.60 -5.54
N LYS A 84 8.02 -5.84 -4.23
CA LYS A 84 8.21 -7.17 -3.64
C LYS A 84 7.26 -7.38 -2.48
N ILE A 85 6.94 -8.65 -2.22
CA ILE A 85 6.38 -9.06 -0.94
C ILE A 85 7.49 -9.69 -0.11
N LEU A 86 7.74 -9.14 1.07
CA LEU A 86 8.69 -9.70 2.03
C LEU A 86 7.94 -10.48 3.11
N LEU A 87 8.59 -11.48 3.69
CA LEU A 87 8.14 -12.25 4.83
C LEU A 87 9.15 -12.09 5.97
N MET A 88 8.66 -11.96 7.19
CA MET A 88 9.45 -11.99 8.42
C MET A 88 8.75 -12.89 9.44
N ASP A 89 9.52 -13.67 10.20
CA ASP A 89 9.01 -14.41 11.35
C ASP A 89 9.29 -13.61 12.63
N LEU A 90 8.24 -13.06 13.24
CA LEU A 90 8.36 -12.23 14.45
C LEU A 90 8.64 -13.03 15.73
N ASN A 91 8.66 -14.36 15.66
CA ASN A 91 9.02 -15.22 16.79
C ASN A 91 10.54 -15.40 16.93
N GLU A 92 11.32 -15.03 15.90
CA GLU A 92 12.78 -15.09 15.95
C GLU A 92 13.35 -13.98 16.86
N GLU A 93 14.46 -14.28 17.55
CA GLU A 93 15.14 -13.28 18.40
C GLU A 93 15.70 -12.10 17.59
N ASN A 94 16.17 -12.38 16.37
CA ASN A 94 16.70 -11.37 15.44
C ASN A 94 16.10 -11.57 14.04
N PRO A 95 14.83 -11.18 13.86
CA PRO A 95 14.05 -11.55 12.69
C PRO A 95 14.63 -10.94 11.42
N GLN A 96 14.77 -11.77 10.38
CA GLN A 96 15.24 -11.36 9.07
C GLN A 96 14.10 -11.32 8.07
N VAL A 97 14.21 -10.43 7.07
CA VAL A 97 13.29 -10.42 5.94
C VAL A 97 13.75 -11.36 4.84
N LEU A 98 12.78 -12.06 4.26
CA LEU A 98 12.94 -12.91 3.08
C LEU A 98 12.02 -12.39 1.98
N GLU A 99 12.55 -12.23 0.76
CA GLU A 99 11.73 -11.96 -0.41
C GLU A 99 10.97 -13.23 -0.82
N LEU A 100 9.63 -13.17 -0.84
CA LEU A 100 8.81 -14.29 -1.27
C LEU A 100 8.90 -14.46 -2.78
N LYS A 101 9.25 -15.67 -3.21
CA LYS A 101 9.23 -16.01 -4.63
C LYS A 101 7.78 -16.03 -5.12
N ILE A 102 7.45 -15.22 -6.12
CA ILE A 102 6.15 -15.30 -6.78
C ILE A 102 6.23 -16.34 -7.90
N THR A 103 5.28 -17.27 -7.91
CA THR A 103 5.15 -18.34 -8.91
C THR A 103 3.80 -18.24 -9.64
N GLY A 104 3.71 -18.91 -10.79
CA GLY A 104 2.57 -18.82 -11.70
C GLY A 104 2.90 -18.04 -12.98
N SER A 105 2.10 -18.24 -14.03
CA SER A 105 2.37 -17.70 -15.36
C SER A 105 1.49 -16.50 -15.75
N LYS A 106 0.58 -16.07 -14.87
CA LYS A 106 -0.47 -15.09 -15.19
C LYS A 106 -0.14 -13.66 -14.75
N LEU A 107 0.80 -13.47 -13.83
CA LEU A 107 1.20 -12.17 -13.33
C LEU A 107 2.43 -11.65 -14.07
N ASP A 108 2.37 -10.40 -14.52
CA ASP A 108 3.51 -9.69 -15.10
C ASP A 108 4.41 -9.13 -13.98
N LEU A 109 5.41 -9.91 -13.58
CA LEU A 109 6.32 -9.56 -12.47
C LEU A 109 7.11 -8.26 -12.69
N PRO A 110 7.63 -7.94 -13.90
CA PRO A 110 8.31 -6.68 -14.14
C PRO A 110 7.48 -5.43 -13.82
N SER A 111 6.16 -5.47 -14.01
CA SER A 111 5.25 -4.35 -13.69
C SER A 111 4.62 -4.45 -12.30
N PHE A 112 5.00 -5.46 -11.50
CA PHE A 112 4.47 -5.65 -10.16
C PHE A 112 4.82 -4.46 -9.26
N ASN A 113 3.78 -3.82 -8.73
CA ASN A 113 3.83 -2.59 -7.96
C ASN A 113 2.83 -2.71 -6.79
N PRO A 114 3.18 -3.50 -5.75
CA PRO A 114 2.32 -3.81 -4.64
C PRO A 114 2.12 -2.59 -3.73
N HIS A 115 0.91 -2.49 -3.17
CA HIS A 115 0.45 -1.42 -2.30
C HIS A 115 -0.17 -2.05 -1.04
N GLY A 116 -1.43 -1.73 -0.71
CA GLY A 116 -2.10 -2.36 0.41
C GLY A 116 -2.25 -3.87 0.26
N ILE A 117 -2.10 -4.60 1.38
CA ILE A 117 -2.18 -6.05 1.45
C ILE A 117 -3.17 -6.50 2.51
N SER A 118 -3.70 -7.70 2.34
CA SER A 118 -4.56 -8.32 3.34
C SER A 118 -4.54 -9.83 3.24
N THR A 119 -4.45 -10.49 4.38
CA THR A 119 -4.46 -11.94 4.50
C THR A 119 -5.86 -12.46 4.81
N PHE A 120 -6.16 -13.64 4.28
CA PHE A 120 -7.37 -14.40 4.61
C PHE A 120 -6.99 -15.86 4.82
N THR A 121 -7.26 -16.39 6.00
CA THR A 121 -7.09 -17.81 6.30
C THR A 121 -8.41 -18.53 6.09
N ALA A 122 -8.44 -19.45 5.13
CA ALA A 122 -9.61 -20.28 4.87
C ALA A 122 -9.80 -21.36 5.95
N GLU A 123 -10.95 -22.03 5.94
CA GLU A 123 -11.31 -23.06 6.92
C GLU A 123 -10.33 -24.25 6.95
N ASP A 124 -9.66 -24.53 5.83
CA ASP A 124 -8.62 -25.56 5.70
C ASP A 124 -7.22 -25.08 6.11
N ASN A 125 -7.13 -23.91 6.77
CA ASN A 125 -5.90 -23.20 7.14
C ASN A 125 -5.05 -22.74 5.96
N VAL A 126 -5.57 -22.75 4.72
CA VAL A 126 -4.87 -22.16 3.60
C VAL A 126 -4.86 -20.64 3.75
N VAL A 127 -3.67 -20.05 3.76
CA VAL A 127 -3.48 -18.61 3.80
C VAL A 127 -3.49 -18.06 2.37
N TYR A 128 -4.39 -17.12 2.13
CA TYR A 128 -4.43 -16.29 0.94
C TYR A 128 -3.89 -14.91 1.26
N LEU A 129 -3.10 -14.36 0.34
CA LEU A 129 -2.64 -12.97 0.40
C LEU A 129 -3.25 -12.22 -0.79
N LEU A 130 -4.03 -11.19 -0.49
CA LEU A 130 -4.54 -10.26 -1.48
C LEU A 130 -3.64 -9.03 -1.49
N VAL A 131 -3.27 -8.60 -2.69
CA VAL A 131 -2.35 -7.48 -2.89
C VAL A 131 -2.98 -6.50 -3.86
N VAL A 132 -3.22 -5.27 -3.43
CA VAL A 132 -3.48 -4.16 -4.34
C VAL A 132 -2.23 -3.93 -5.17
N ASN A 133 -2.37 -3.96 -6.49
CA ASN A 133 -1.26 -3.84 -7.42
C ASN A 133 -1.54 -2.74 -8.44
N HIS A 134 -0.52 -1.93 -8.74
CA HIS A 134 -0.60 -0.79 -9.62
C HIS A 134 0.27 -0.90 -10.90
N PRO A 135 0.07 -1.92 -11.76
CA PRO A 135 0.86 -2.07 -12.99
C PRO A 135 0.50 -0.95 -13.97
N ASP A 136 1.50 -0.23 -14.47
CA ASP A 136 1.32 0.94 -15.35
C ASP A 136 0.29 1.96 -14.83
N PHE A 137 0.23 2.16 -13.51
CA PHE A 137 -0.74 3.03 -12.82
C PHE A 137 -2.22 2.65 -13.01
N LYS A 138 -2.51 1.44 -13.50
CA LYS A 138 -3.85 0.84 -13.45
C LYS A 138 -4.02 0.15 -12.11
N THR A 139 -5.24 -0.06 -11.65
CA THR A 139 -5.46 -0.76 -10.37
C THR A 139 -6.00 -2.16 -10.56
N THR A 140 -5.43 -3.09 -9.82
CA THR A 140 -5.77 -4.51 -9.81
C THR A 140 -5.67 -5.05 -8.38
N VAL A 141 -6.32 -6.18 -8.12
CA VAL A 141 -6.09 -6.95 -6.89
C VAL A 141 -5.58 -8.33 -7.29
N GLU A 142 -4.38 -8.66 -6.85
CA GLU A 142 -3.76 -9.96 -7.08
C GLU A 142 -4.06 -10.88 -5.91
N VAL A 143 -4.53 -12.09 -6.20
CA VAL A 143 -4.82 -13.11 -5.19
C VAL A 143 -3.73 -14.18 -5.27
N PHE A 144 -3.02 -14.36 -4.17
CA PHE A 144 -2.00 -15.38 -4.01
C PHE A 144 -2.42 -16.41 -2.98
N LYS A 145 -2.01 -17.66 -3.20
CA LYS A 145 -1.94 -18.67 -2.14
C LYS A 145 -0.53 -18.64 -1.55
N PHE A 146 -0.40 -18.49 -0.24
CA PHE A 146 0.86 -18.61 0.44
C PHE A 146 1.26 -20.09 0.58
N GLN A 147 2.49 -20.40 0.20
CA GLN A 147 3.09 -21.72 0.32
C GLN A 147 4.23 -21.61 1.34
N GLU A 148 3.93 -21.96 2.59
CA GLU A 148 4.81 -21.69 3.73
C GLU A 148 6.11 -22.48 3.69
N GLU A 149 6.07 -23.76 3.29
CA GLU A 149 7.25 -24.62 3.19
C GLU A 149 8.23 -24.11 2.13
N GLU A 150 7.72 -23.73 0.96
CA GLU A 150 8.52 -23.20 -0.15
C GLU A 150 8.83 -21.70 -0.02
N LYS A 151 8.28 -21.03 1.00
CA LYS A 151 8.35 -19.57 1.20
C LYS A 151 8.05 -18.82 -0.11
N SER A 152 6.90 -19.15 -0.71
CA SER A 152 6.50 -18.63 -2.01
C SER A 152 5.03 -18.23 -2.07
N LEU A 153 4.69 -17.43 -3.07
CA LEU A 153 3.33 -16.97 -3.36
C LEU A 153 2.91 -17.51 -4.72
N LEU A 154 1.95 -18.43 -4.75
CA LEU A 154 1.35 -18.90 -5.98
C LEU A 154 0.26 -17.94 -6.44
N HIS A 155 0.47 -17.26 -7.57
CA HIS A 155 -0.55 -16.39 -8.16
C HIS A 155 -1.72 -17.21 -8.69
N LEU A 156 -2.92 -16.89 -8.23
CA LEU A 156 -4.15 -17.57 -8.63
C LEU A 156 -4.94 -16.76 -9.65
N LYS A 157 -5.11 -15.46 -9.39
CA LYS A 157 -6.05 -14.61 -10.11
C LYS A 157 -5.70 -13.13 -9.98
N THR A 158 -5.96 -12.40 -11.06
CA THR A 158 -6.00 -10.93 -11.08
C THR A 158 -7.45 -10.48 -11.12
N ILE A 159 -7.87 -9.68 -10.16
CA ILE A 159 -9.20 -9.10 -10.07
C ILE A 159 -9.17 -7.67 -10.59
N ARG A 160 -10.10 -7.36 -11.48
CA ARG A 160 -10.35 -6.01 -12.01
C ARG A 160 -11.84 -5.78 -12.03
N HIS A 161 -12.29 -4.63 -11.56
CA HIS A 161 -13.71 -4.31 -11.56
C HIS A 161 -13.93 -2.80 -11.72
N LYS A 162 -15.04 -2.41 -12.36
CA LYS A 162 -15.39 -0.99 -12.57
C LYS A 162 -15.62 -0.22 -11.26
N LEU A 163 -16.02 -0.94 -10.21
CA LEU A 163 -16.21 -0.38 -8.85
C LEU A 163 -14.91 -0.36 -8.03
N LEU A 164 -13.79 -0.83 -8.59
CA LEU A 164 -12.46 -0.76 -7.98
C LEU A 164 -11.54 0.14 -8.83
N PRO A 165 -11.88 1.44 -9.02
CA PRO A 165 -11.08 2.31 -9.88
C PRO A 165 -9.70 2.61 -9.27
N SER A 166 -9.64 2.75 -7.93
CA SER A 166 -8.42 3.11 -7.20
C SER A 166 -8.46 2.66 -5.73
N PRO A 167 -8.62 1.34 -5.43
CA PRO A 167 -8.37 0.85 -4.08
C PRO A 167 -6.93 1.16 -3.64
N TRP A 168 -6.77 1.58 -2.39
CA TRP A 168 -5.48 1.82 -1.74
C TRP A 168 -5.12 0.64 -0.83
N THR A 169 -6.10 0.14 -0.08
CA THR A 169 -6.01 -1.02 0.81
C THR A 169 -7.26 -1.89 0.69
N LEU A 170 -7.21 -3.10 1.26
CA LEU A 170 -8.30 -4.07 1.33
C LEU A 170 -8.38 -4.58 2.76
N THR A 171 -9.57 -5.02 3.21
CA THR A 171 -9.69 -5.77 4.45
C THR A 171 -10.47 -7.07 4.23
N PRO A 172 -10.24 -8.11 5.07
CA PRO A 172 -10.86 -9.43 4.90
C PRO A 172 -12.39 -9.39 4.89
N SER A 173 -12.98 -8.40 5.57
CA SER A 173 -14.44 -8.23 5.63
C SER A 173 -15.08 -7.86 4.28
N TRP A 174 -14.32 -7.34 3.31
CA TRP A 174 -14.79 -7.12 1.94
C TRP A 174 -14.71 -8.39 1.08
N ILE A 175 -14.01 -9.42 1.56
CA ILE A 175 -13.63 -10.62 0.80
C ILE A 175 -14.56 -11.80 1.09
N THR A 176 -15.34 -11.77 2.18
CA THR A 176 -16.38 -12.77 2.48
C THR A 176 -17.56 -12.76 1.50
N PHE A 177 -17.53 -11.92 0.47
CA PHE A 177 -18.46 -12.02 -0.65
C PHE A 177 -18.12 -13.26 -1.50
N PRO A 178 -19.07 -14.20 -1.69
CA PRO A 178 -18.84 -15.51 -2.34
C PRO A 178 -18.48 -15.45 -3.83
N TRP A 179 -18.17 -14.27 -4.38
CA TRP A 179 -17.81 -14.05 -5.78
C TRP A 179 -16.31 -13.76 -5.99
N ILE A 180 -15.54 -13.57 -4.91
CA ILE A 180 -14.14 -13.17 -4.96
C ILE A 180 -13.20 -14.38 -5.03
N LEU A 181 -13.55 -15.48 -4.35
CA LEU A 181 -12.84 -16.77 -4.36
C LEU A 181 -13.48 -17.75 -5.35
#